data_AF-A0AA89B3L5-F1
#
_entry.id   AF-A0AA89B3L5-F1
#
_cell.length_a   1.000
_cell.length_b   1.000
_cell.length_c   1.000
_cell.angle_alpha   90.00
_cell.angle_beta   90.00
_cell.angle_gamma   90.00
#
_symmetry.space_group_name_H-M   'P 1'
#
loop_
_entity.id
_entity.type
_entity.pdbx_description
1 polymer ?
#
loop_
_entity_poly.entity_id
_entity_poly.type
_entity_poly.pdbx_seq_one_letter_code
_entity_poly.pdbx_strand_id
1 'polypeptide(L)'
;MEPEHAEQRGPKHFRHEFPTDFVFGAATSAFQIEGAVNEDGRGKTGRRSHGVNEKGIAFYNVLIDDLIANGITPYVTLFHWDLPQYLEDEYSGFLNHKIVEDFRGYADLCFEKFGDRVKHWITLNEPWTYSFYGYGLGTLAPGRGHTSNFKMSYLMDFIPSSRYVSPQSFMRKRTVTTTFGGLGKAVSDKEGGNTTEDSGNPGTEPYIVSHHQLLAHAEAVKLYRDKYQKTQNGKIGITLVSRWFMARTHSTSDRNAAERAIDFMFLDPVTSGQYPRSMRSIVKERLPKFTEAESKMLKGSFDFIGLNYYTTNYAAHAPDVDTLNPHVATDRMGGSSWLFVYPKGFMDLLLYIKTKYNNPSIYVTENGIDEKTDATLPLWESLSDHKRVSYHHHHLCFLKKATREYGINVRGYFTWSLLDNFEWASGVFVRFGNIYVDYKDKCKRYPKLSAEWFKLHLPKIEPRKSDVDGPDS
;
A
#
# COMPACT_ATOMS: atom_id res chain seq x y z
N MET A 1 -31.03 -16.06 32.68
CA MET A 1 -30.20 -16.75 31.67
C MET A 1 -28.92 -15.97 31.56
N GLU A 2 -27.85 -16.48 32.16
CA GLU A 2 -26.50 -15.92 32.01
C GLU A 2 -26.05 -16.00 30.55
N PRO A 3 -25.29 -15.02 30.04
CA PRO A 3 -24.64 -15.17 28.75
C PRO A 3 -23.45 -16.13 28.89
N GLU A 4 -23.46 -17.21 28.12
CA GLU A 4 -22.30 -18.08 27.93
C GLU A 4 -21.14 -17.27 27.36
N HIS A 5 -20.20 -16.88 28.22
CA HIS A 5 -18.84 -16.54 27.81
C HIS A 5 -18.12 -17.83 27.43
N ALA A 6 -18.40 -18.34 26.24
CA ALA A 6 -17.46 -19.21 25.55
C ALA A 6 -16.27 -18.35 25.13
N GLU A 7 -15.25 -18.24 25.98
CA GLU A 7 -13.89 -17.94 25.54
C GLU A 7 -13.54 -18.96 24.44
N GLN A 8 -13.73 -18.57 23.18
CA GLN A 8 -13.15 -19.27 22.05
C GLN A 8 -11.64 -19.15 22.23
N ARG A 9 -11.02 -20.13 22.91
CA ARG A 9 -9.57 -20.27 22.95
C ARG A 9 -9.09 -20.30 21.51
N GLY A 10 -8.48 -19.20 21.06
CA GLY A 10 -7.92 -19.07 19.72
C GLY A 10 -6.92 -20.19 19.42
N PRO A 11 -6.57 -20.40 18.15
CA PRO A 11 -5.68 -21.49 17.76
C PRO A 11 -4.33 -21.39 18.49
N LYS A 12 -3.85 -22.52 19.00
CA LYS A 12 -2.55 -22.60 19.69
C LYS A 12 -1.41 -22.16 18.77
N HIS A 13 -1.47 -22.52 17.48
CA HIS A 13 -0.57 -22.05 16.42
C HIS A 13 -1.36 -21.77 15.14
N PHE A 14 -1.23 -20.59 14.55
CA PHE A 14 -1.90 -20.23 13.31
C PHE A 14 -1.33 -20.98 12.10
N ARG A 15 -0.06 -21.41 12.10
CA ARG A 15 0.54 -22.05 10.91
C ARG A 15 -0.27 -23.25 10.41
N HIS A 16 -0.74 -24.10 11.32
CA HIS A 16 -1.51 -25.31 11.02
C HIS A 16 -2.96 -25.03 10.62
N GLU A 17 -3.40 -23.77 10.77
CA GLU A 17 -4.71 -23.30 10.33
C GLU A 17 -4.74 -22.94 8.84
N PHE A 18 -3.60 -22.90 8.17
CA PHE A 18 -3.49 -22.59 6.75
C PHE A 18 -2.82 -23.74 5.97
N PRO A 19 -3.07 -23.85 4.66
CA PRO A 19 -2.38 -24.80 3.80
C PRO A 19 -0.85 -24.74 3.92
N THR A 20 -0.17 -25.84 3.61
CA THR A 20 1.31 -25.92 3.66
C THR A 20 1.98 -25.01 2.64
N ASP A 21 1.33 -24.67 1.54
CA ASP A 21 1.77 -23.70 0.54
C ASP A 21 1.39 -22.25 0.87
N PHE A 22 0.66 -22.00 1.97
CA PHE A 22 0.32 -20.64 2.40
C PHE A 22 1.54 -19.91 2.95
N VAL A 23 1.79 -18.69 2.46
CA VAL A 23 2.97 -17.88 2.77
C VAL A 23 2.65 -16.85 3.86
N PHE A 24 3.52 -16.77 4.87
CA PHE A 24 3.52 -15.68 5.83
C PHE A 24 4.79 -14.84 5.66
N GLY A 25 4.65 -13.52 5.74
CA GLY A 25 5.80 -12.62 5.60
C GLY A 25 5.58 -11.24 6.22
N ALA A 26 6.48 -10.33 5.90
CA ALA A 26 6.41 -8.92 6.25
C ALA A 26 6.85 -8.10 5.04
N ALA A 27 6.33 -6.88 4.92
CA ALA A 27 6.61 -5.99 3.81
C ALA A 27 7.30 -4.69 4.26
N THR A 28 8.00 -4.07 3.32
CA THR A 28 8.67 -2.75 3.41
C THR A 28 8.68 -2.12 2.02
N SER A 29 8.91 -0.80 1.93
CA SER A 29 9.18 -0.13 0.65
C SER A 29 10.51 0.63 0.68
N ALA A 30 11.13 0.77 -0.50
CA ALA A 30 12.50 1.29 -0.66
C ALA A 30 12.72 2.64 0.04
N PHE A 31 11.91 3.65 -0.31
CA PHE A 31 12.07 5.01 0.25
C PHE A 31 11.85 5.06 1.77
N GLN A 32 11.03 4.15 2.31
CA GLN A 32 10.72 4.15 3.74
C GLN A 32 11.84 3.58 4.61
N ILE A 33 12.70 2.69 4.07
CA ILE A 33 13.70 1.95 4.88
C ILE A 33 15.15 2.06 4.41
N GLU A 34 15.44 2.34 3.13
CA GLU A 34 16.81 2.22 2.61
C GLU A 34 17.73 3.35 3.09
N GLY A 35 17.23 4.59 3.13
CA GLY A 35 18.10 5.76 3.27
C GLY A 35 19.00 5.95 2.04
N ALA A 36 20.24 6.40 2.22
CA ALA A 36 21.27 6.48 1.17
C ALA A 36 20.77 7.15 -0.14
N VAL A 37 19.92 8.18 -0.02
CA VAL A 37 19.12 8.71 -1.16
C VAL A 37 19.96 9.30 -2.29
N ASN A 38 21.20 9.71 -1.99
CA ASN A 38 22.15 10.30 -2.94
C ASN A 38 23.48 9.54 -3.01
N GLU A 39 23.52 8.28 -2.53
CA GLU A 39 24.73 7.47 -2.53
C GLU A 39 24.80 6.60 -3.79
N ASP A 40 26.02 6.21 -4.16
CA ASP A 40 26.31 5.23 -5.22
C ASP A 40 25.60 5.47 -6.57
N GLY A 41 25.24 6.73 -6.86
CA GLY A 41 24.60 7.11 -8.12
C GLY A 41 23.10 6.86 -8.19
N ARG A 42 22.40 6.67 -7.06
CA ARG A 42 20.94 6.65 -6.99
C ARG A 42 20.34 7.96 -7.55
N GLY A 43 19.22 7.85 -8.28
CA GLY A 43 18.38 9.00 -8.64
C GLY A 43 18.67 9.72 -9.97
N LYS A 44 19.54 9.19 -10.85
CA LYS A 44 19.96 9.94 -12.06
C LYS A 44 18.84 10.30 -13.03
N THR A 45 18.10 9.32 -13.54
CA THR A 45 17.17 9.57 -14.66
C THR A 45 15.90 8.72 -14.65
N GLY A 46 15.93 7.52 -14.07
CA GLY A 46 14.81 6.58 -14.17
C GLY A 46 14.61 5.94 -15.54
N ARG A 47 15.41 6.32 -16.55
CA ARG A 47 15.30 5.86 -17.93
C ARG A 47 16.46 4.94 -18.29
N ARG A 48 16.14 3.71 -18.70
CA ARG A 48 17.16 2.70 -19.08
C ARG A 48 18.12 3.17 -20.17
N SER A 49 17.64 3.93 -21.16
CA SER A 49 18.48 4.44 -22.25
C SER A 49 19.50 5.50 -21.81
N HIS A 50 19.35 6.09 -20.62
CA HIS A 50 20.30 7.04 -20.05
C HIS A 50 21.36 6.36 -19.16
N GLY A 51 21.42 5.02 -19.19
CA GLY A 51 22.38 4.21 -18.45
C GLY A 51 21.77 3.50 -17.25
N VAL A 52 22.47 2.47 -16.79
CA VAL A 52 22.07 1.60 -15.68
C VAL A 52 23.06 1.75 -14.53
N ASN A 53 22.56 1.87 -13.29
CA ASN A 53 23.41 1.93 -12.11
C ASN A 53 23.73 0.51 -11.61
N GLU A 54 24.88 -0.02 -12.00
CA GLU A 54 25.34 -1.35 -11.60
C GLU A 54 25.52 -1.51 -10.09
N LYS A 55 25.82 -0.43 -9.34
CA LYS A 55 25.89 -0.48 -7.88
C LYS A 55 24.52 -0.71 -7.24
N GLY A 56 23.47 -0.08 -7.79
CA GLY A 56 22.09 -0.34 -7.37
C GLY A 56 21.66 -1.78 -7.65
N ILE A 57 22.06 -2.34 -8.80
CA ILE A 57 21.83 -3.75 -9.12
C ILE A 57 22.57 -4.66 -8.13
N ALA A 58 23.84 -4.35 -7.81
CA ALA A 58 24.62 -5.12 -6.85
C ALA A 58 23.97 -5.12 -5.46
N PHE A 59 23.44 -3.98 -4.99
CA PHE A 59 22.71 -3.88 -3.73
C PHE A 59 21.52 -4.85 -3.66
N TYR A 60 20.63 -4.83 -4.67
CA TYR A 60 19.48 -5.73 -4.67
C TYR A 60 19.86 -7.19 -4.89
N ASN A 61 20.92 -7.50 -5.64
CA ASN A 61 21.44 -8.86 -5.74
C ASN A 61 21.86 -9.41 -4.38
N VAL A 62 22.65 -8.65 -3.61
CA VAL A 62 23.07 -9.06 -2.25
C VAL A 62 21.85 -9.32 -1.37
N LEU A 63 20.86 -8.42 -1.38
CA LEU A 63 19.63 -8.61 -0.61
C LEU A 63 18.87 -9.87 -1.02
N ILE A 64 18.68 -10.10 -2.33
CA ILE A 64 17.96 -11.25 -2.87
C ILE A 64 18.69 -12.55 -2.51
N ASP A 65 20.01 -12.59 -2.69
CA ASP A 65 20.83 -13.75 -2.39
C ASP A 65 20.82 -14.08 -0.89
N ASP A 66 20.93 -13.07 -0.03
CA ASP A 66 20.87 -13.25 1.43
C ASP A 66 19.50 -13.76 1.89
N LEU A 67 18.40 -13.24 1.32
CA LEU A 67 17.05 -13.75 1.62
C LEU A 67 16.93 -15.22 1.24
N ILE A 68 17.36 -15.59 0.03
CA ILE A 68 17.27 -16.96 -0.48
C ILE A 68 18.17 -17.91 0.33
N ALA A 69 19.39 -17.50 0.66
CA ALA A 69 20.33 -18.26 1.48
C ALA A 69 19.75 -18.56 2.88
N ASN A 70 18.86 -17.70 3.39
CA ASN A 70 18.15 -17.87 4.65
C ASN A 70 16.76 -18.52 4.50
N GLY A 71 16.42 -19.03 3.31
CA GLY A 71 15.15 -19.70 3.03
C GLY A 71 13.94 -18.75 3.01
N ILE A 72 14.17 -17.45 2.78
CA ILE A 72 13.13 -16.43 2.68
C ILE A 72 12.88 -16.15 1.19
N THR A 73 11.63 -16.30 0.75
CA THR A 73 11.26 -16.05 -0.65
C THR A 73 11.05 -14.56 -0.90
N PRO A 74 11.76 -13.92 -1.85
CA PRO A 74 11.53 -12.52 -2.18
C PRO A 74 10.24 -12.34 -3.00
N TYR A 75 9.40 -11.41 -2.56
CA TYR A 75 8.28 -10.84 -3.31
C TYR A 75 8.63 -9.38 -3.60
N VAL A 76 8.77 -9.01 -4.86
CA VAL A 76 9.37 -7.72 -5.25
C VAL A 76 8.33 -6.81 -5.89
N THR A 77 8.16 -5.64 -5.31
CA THR A 77 7.38 -4.53 -5.87
C THR A 77 8.28 -3.65 -6.72
N LEU A 78 7.91 -3.40 -7.98
CA LEU A 78 8.69 -2.57 -8.90
C LEU A 78 8.56 -1.08 -8.58
N PHE A 79 7.35 -0.60 -8.28
CA PHE A 79 7.07 0.80 -8.00
C PHE A 79 6.24 0.99 -6.73
N HIS A 80 6.77 1.81 -5.82
CA HIS A 80 6.12 2.21 -4.58
C HIS A 80 6.27 3.71 -4.35
N TRP A 81 5.67 4.49 -5.25
CA TRP A 81 5.56 5.97 -5.17
C TRP A 81 6.90 6.70 -5.26
N ASP A 82 7.93 6.00 -5.71
CA ASP A 82 9.32 6.42 -5.79
C ASP A 82 9.70 6.83 -7.21
N LEU A 83 8.81 7.62 -7.84
CA LEU A 83 9.02 8.12 -9.20
C LEU A 83 10.33 8.91 -9.28
N PRO A 84 11.23 8.60 -10.22
CA PRO A 84 12.45 9.36 -10.41
C PRO A 84 12.15 10.82 -10.76
N GLN A 85 12.69 11.76 -9.96
CA GLN A 85 12.45 13.20 -10.10
C GLN A 85 12.71 13.71 -11.52
N TYR A 86 13.72 13.16 -12.21
CA TYR A 86 14.02 13.49 -13.60
C TYR A 86 12.82 13.31 -14.55
N LEU A 87 12.01 12.26 -14.38
CA LEU A 87 10.83 12.01 -15.22
C LEU A 87 9.68 12.96 -14.86
N GLU A 88 9.58 13.35 -13.59
CA GLU A 88 8.64 14.39 -13.15
C GLU A 88 9.04 15.75 -13.73
N ASP A 89 10.32 16.10 -13.73
CA ASP A 89 10.82 17.37 -14.28
C ASP A 89 10.73 17.41 -15.82
N GLU A 90 10.99 16.29 -16.50
CA GLU A 90 11.02 16.24 -17.97
C GLU A 90 9.62 16.32 -18.58
N TYR A 91 8.63 15.65 -17.98
CA TYR A 91 7.29 15.57 -18.57
C TYR A 91 6.15 15.40 -17.55
N SER A 92 6.37 15.67 -16.26
CA SER A 92 5.38 15.51 -15.19
C SER A 92 4.97 14.06 -14.93
N GLY A 93 5.90 13.12 -15.12
CA GLY A 93 5.75 11.76 -14.64
C GLY A 93 4.49 11.07 -15.16
N PHE A 94 3.67 10.58 -14.23
CA PHE A 94 2.42 9.87 -14.56
C PHE A 94 1.32 10.75 -15.16
N LEU A 95 1.47 12.08 -15.24
CA LEU A 95 0.56 12.91 -16.03
C LEU A 95 0.76 12.75 -17.54
N ASN A 96 1.89 12.18 -17.98
CA ASN A 96 2.22 12.02 -19.37
C ASN A 96 2.33 10.55 -19.76
N HIS A 97 1.76 10.19 -20.92
CA HIS A 97 1.77 8.82 -21.44
C HIS A 97 3.19 8.26 -21.66
N LYS A 98 4.22 9.09 -21.83
CA LYS A 98 5.63 8.65 -21.94
C LYS A 98 6.09 7.75 -20.78
N ILE A 99 5.49 7.91 -19.59
CA ILE A 99 5.81 7.10 -18.42
C ILE A 99 5.60 5.60 -18.66
N VAL A 100 4.68 5.22 -19.55
CA VAL A 100 4.36 3.82 -19.84
C VAL A 100 5.58 3.10 -20.42
N GLU A 101 6.27 3.71 -21.37
CA GLU A 101 7.47 3.12 -21.98
C GLU A 101 8.67 3.18 -21.03
N ASP A 102 8.84 4.29 -20.29
CA ASP A 102 9.94 4.41 -19.31
C ASP A 102 9.79 3.36 -18.18
N PHE A 103 8.57 3.15 -17.67
CA PHE A 103 8.28 2.09 -16.69
C PHE A 103 8.46 0.69 -17.28
N ARG A 104 8.01 0.46 -18.52
CA ARG A 104 8.23 -0.82 -19.22
C ARG A 104 9.73 -1.11 -19.36
N GLY A 105 10.54 -0.12 -19.71
CA GLY A 105 11.99 -0.25 -19.81
C GLY A 105 12.67 -0.57 -18.47
N TYR A 106 12.19 0.04 -17.38
CA TYR A 106 12.62 -0.26 -16.02
C TYR A 106 12.22 -1.70 -15.59
N ALA A 107 10.98 -2.09 -15.83
CA ALA A 107 10.51 -3.45 -15.54
C ALA A 107 11.32 -4.51 -16.32
N ASP A 108 11.60 -4.27 -17.61
CA ASP A 108 12.44 -5.14 -18.44
C ASP A 108 13.83 -5.37 -17.81
N LEU A 109 14.44 -4.31 -17.29
CA LEU A 109 15.73 -4.40 -16.62
C LEU A 109 15.64 -5.24 -15.34
N CYS A 110 14.63 -5.02 -14.50
CA CYS A 110 14.45 -5.79 -13.27
C CYS A 110 14.21 -7.28 -13.55
N PHE A 111 13.38 -7.61 -14.54
CA PHE A 111 13.14 -9.00 -14.93
C PHE A 111 14.40 -9.66 -15.48
N GLU A 112 15.20 -8.94 -16.28
CA GLU A 112 16.48 -9.43 -16.80
C GLU A 112 17.48 -9.71 -15.68
N LYS A 113 17.61 -8.80 -14.70
CA LYS A 113 18.66 -8.85 -13.70
C LYS A 113 18.36 -9.74 -12.50
N PHE A 114 17.08 -9.91 -12.17
CA PHE A 114 16.69 -10.58 -10.92
C PHE A 114 15.69 -11.73 -11.13
N GLY A 115 15.09 -11.85 -12.31
CA GLY A 115 14.02 -12.84 -12.56
C GLY A 115 14.49 -14.30 -12.59
N ASP A 116 15.80 -14.54 -12.62
CA ASP A 116 16.40 -15.85 -12.40
C ASP A 116 16.11 -16.38 -10.98
N ARG A 117 16.02 -15.49 -9.98
CA ARG A 117 15.78 -15.79 -8.56
C ARG A 117 14.41 -15.29 -8.05
N VAL A 118 13.95 -14.13 -8.49
CA VAL A 118 12.67 -13.53 -8.08
C VAL A 118 11.52 -14.13 -8.88
N LYS A 119 10.58 -14.79 -8.18
CA LYS A 119 9.44 -15.50 -8.79
C LYS A 119 8.08 -14.85 -8.53
N HIS A 120 8.04 -13.77 -7.75
CA HIS A 120 6.80 -13.05 -7.44
C HIS A 120 7.01 -11.55 -7.62
N TRP A 121 6.41 -11.01 -8.67
CA TRP A 121 6.52 -9.62 -9.05
C TRP A 121 5.21 -8.88 -8.80
N ILE A 122 5.31 -7.70 -8.20
CA ILE A 122 4.22 -6.74 -8.06
C ILE A 122 4.61 -5.52 -8.86
N THR A 123 3.81 -5.13 -9.83
CA THR A 123 4.09 -3.96 -10.66
C THR A 123 3.98 -2.65 -9.87
N LEU A 124 2.82 -2.41 -9.27
CA LEU A 124 2.50 -1.20 -8.53
C LEU A 124 1.96 -1.56 -7.14
N ASN A 125 2.33 -0.76 -6.13
CA ASN A 125 1.68 -0.75 -4.82
C ASN A 125 0.78 0.48 -4.69
N GLU A 126 -0.49 0.26 -4.34
CA GLU A 126 -1.48 1.30 -4.03
C GLU A 126 -1.55 2.47 -5.05
N PRO A 127 -1.82 2.19 -6.34
CA PRO A 127 -1.91 3.24 -7.36
C PRO A 127 -2.98 4.30 -7.04
N TRP A 128 -4.08 3.89 -6.38
CA TRP A 128 -5.12 4.82 -5.91
C TRP A 128 -4.58 5.81 -4.87
N THR A 129 -3.81 5.34 -3.88
CA THR A 129 -3.24 6.19 -2.82
C THR A 129 -2.28 7.20 -3.44
N TYR A 130 -1.41 6.77 -4.36
CA TYR A 130 -0.51 7.63 -5.12
C TYR A 130 -1.27 8.72 -5.88
N SER A 131 -2.25 8.32 -6.71
CA SER A 131 -3.03 9.24 -7.54
C SER A 131 -3.83 10.24 -6.69
N PHE A 132 -4.52 9.75 -5.66
CA PHE A 132 -5.42 10.57 -4.86
C PHE A 132 -4.67 11.55 -3.97
N TYR A 133 -3.67 11.09 -3.21
CA TYR A 133 -2.96 11.97 -2.29
C TYR A 133 -1.89 12.83 -2.98
N GLY A 134 -1.34 12.38 -4.11
CA GLY A 134 -0.33 13.13 -4.89
C GLY A 134 -0.89 14.23 -5.78
N TYR A 135 -2.05 13.98 -6.40
CA TYR A 135 -2.63 14.87 -7.43
C TYR A 135 -4.05 15.36 -7.10
N GLY A 136 -4.70 14.75 -6.12
CA GLY A 136 -6.04 15.15 -5.68
C GLY A 136 -6.03 16.01 -4.43
N LEU A 137 -5.41 15.50 -3.36
CA LEU A 137 -5.23 16.26 -2.11
C LEU A 137 -3.94 17.09 -2.08
N GLY A 138 -2.92 16.67 -2.83
CA GLY A 138 -1.60 17.29 -2.82
C GLY A 138 -0.87 17.17 -1.48
N THR A 139 -1.22 16.18 -0.63
CA THR A 139 -0.56 15.97 0.67
C THR A 139 0.63 15.02 0.59
N LEU A 140 0.79 14.29 -0.52
CA LEU A 140 1.96 13.48 -0.85
C LEU A 140 2.60 14.02 -2.13
N ALA A 141 3.86 13.63 -2.40
CA ALA A 141 4.53 13.99 -3.63
C ALA A 141 3.73 13.53 -4.87
N PRO A 142 3.68 14.33 -5.96
CA PRO A 142 4.38 15.61 -6.17
C PRO A 142 3.71 16.85 -5.53
N GLY A 143 2.61 16.68 -4.78
CA GLY A 143 1.97 17.77 -4.04
C GLY A 143 1.05 18.65 -4.89
N ARG A 144 0.45 18.08 -5.94
CA ARG A 144 -0.42 18.78 -6.90
C ARG A 144 -1.89 18.70 -6.50
N GLY A 145 -2.69 19.65 -6.98
CA GLY A 145 -4.13 19.68 -6.81
C GLY A 145 -4.63 20.55 -5.64
N HIS A 146 -3.74 21.17 -4.88
CA HIS A 146 -4.12 22.05 -3.77
C HIS A 146 -4.50 23.44 -4.29
N THR A 147 -5.80 23.70 -4.49
CA THR A 147 -6.29 25.09 -4.59
C THR A 147 -6.93 25.50 -3.26
N SER A 148 -6.67 26.72 -2.79
CA SER A 148 -7.31 27.32 -1.61
C SER A 148 -8.84 27.40 -1.70
N ASN A 149 -9.41 27.10 -2.88
CA ASN A 149 -10.84 27.07 -3.18
C ASN A 149 -11.37 25.68 -3.58
N PHE A 150 -10.55 24.62 -3.53
CA PHE A 150 -11.01 23.27 -3.88
C PHE A 150 -11.87 22.71 -2.75
N LYS A 151 -13.19 22.62 -2.97
CA LYS A 151 -14.05 21.83 -2.10
C LYS A 151 -13.75 20.36 -2.34
N MET A 152 -13.38 19.65 -1.28
CA MET A 152 -13.16 18.20 -1.25
C MET A 152 -14.28 17.41 -1.95
N SER A 153 -15.50 17.97 -1.99
CA SER A 153 -16.67 17.44 -2.69
C SER A 153 -16.51 17.22 -4.20
N TYR A 154 -15.62 17.93 -4.89
CA TYR A 154 -15.46 17.78 -6.35
C TYR A 154 -14.64 16.54 -6.74
N LEU A 155 -13.85 16.01 -5.80
CA LEU A 155 -13.12 14.75 -5.93
C LEU A 155 -13.84 13.60 -5.23
N MET A 156 -14.61 13.93 -4.19
CA MET A 156 -15.19 12.97 -3.25
C MET A 156 -16.68 13.24 -3.03
N ASP A 157 -17.51 12.53 -3.79
CA ASP A 157 -18.85 12.10 -3.35
C ASP A 157 -18.76 11.03 -2.21
N PHE A 158 -17.63 10.96 -1.48
CA PHE A 158 -17.26 9.86 -0.57
C PHE A 158 -16.52 10.34 0.69
N ILE A 159 -17.21 10.96 1.64
CA ILE A 159 -16.76 11.25 3.03
C ILE A 159 -16.27 12.70 3.28
N PRO A 160 -17.04 13.47 4.08
CA PRO A 160 -16.66 14.77 4.61
C PRO A 160 -15.39 14.83 5.45
N SER A 161 -14.57 15.83 5.11
CA SER A 161 -13.45 16.34 5.90
C SER A 161 -13.97 17.15 7.09
N SER A 162 -13.49 16.87 8.31
CA SER A 162 -13.47 17.91 9.35
C SER A 162 -12.20 17.87 10.22
N ARG A 163 -11.52 19.03 10.25
CA ARG A 163 -10.32 19.46 10.99
C ARG A 163 -8.96 19.04 10.45
N TYR A 164 -8.59 19.68 9.33
CA TYR A 164 -7.23 20.18 9.17
C TYR A 164 -7.06 21.43 10.05
N VAL A 165 -6.13 21.40 11.00
CA VAL A 165 -5.46 22.62 11.48
C VAL A 165 -4.31 22.84 10.51
N SER A 166 -4.25 23.99 9.85
CA SER A 166 -3.11 24.33 9.00
C SER A 166 -1.81 24.25 9.82
N PRO A 167 -0.66 23.82 9.26
CA PRO A 167 0.62 23.87 9.96
C PRO A 167 1.16 25.29 10.24
N GLN A 168 0.30 26.32 10.30
CA GLN A 168 0.72 27.69 10.64
C GLN A 168 0.72 27.98 12.15
N SER A 169 0.34 27.04 13.03
CA SER A 169 0.39 27.25 14.48
C SER A 169 1.62 26.66 15.19
N PHE A 170 2.56 26.01 14.49
CA PHE A 170 3.83 25.56 15.08
C PHE A 170 5.05 26.44 14.74
N MET A 171 4.85 27.57 14.06
CA MET A 171 5.89 28.57 13.81
C MET A 171 5.46 30.00 14.21
N ARG A 172 5.16 30.22 15.50
CA ARG A 172 5.28 31.58 16.08
C ARG A 172 5.68 31.55 17.57
N LYS A 173 6.89 32.06 17.80
CA LYS A 173 7.50 32.56 19.05
C LYS A 173 7.78 31.54 20.17
N ARG A 174 8.94 30.90 20.07
CA ARG A 174 9.90 30.90 21.19
C ARG A 174 11.28 31.30 20.65
N THR A 175 11.61 32.57 20.83
CA THR A 175 12.99 33.02 20.82
C THR A 175 13.67 32.35 22.01
N VAL A 176 14.47 31.31 21.76
CA VAL A 176 15.51 30.87 22.68
C VAL A 176 16.82 31.12 21.96
N THR A 177 17.52 32.16 22.41
CA THR A 177 18.85 32.51 21.97
C THR A 177 19.80 31.38 22.40
N THR A 178 20.34 30.62 21.46
CA THR A 178 21.57 29.87 21.71
C THR A 178 22.36 29.81 20.41
N THR A 179 23.42 30.60 20.37
CA THR A 179 24.40 30.74 19.30
C THR A 179 25.17 29.44 19.07
N PHE A 180 25.18 28.92 17.84
CA PHE A 180 26.36 28.29 17.23
C PHE A 180 26.29 28.46 15.69
N GLY A 181 27.40 28.93 15.12
CA GLY A 181 27.47 29.63 13.84
C GLY A 181 27.59 28.77 12.57
N GLY A 182 27.25 29.42 11.45
CA GLY A 182 28.03 29.37 10.21
C GLY A 182 27.64 28.36 9.13
N LEU A 183 26.61 28.68 8.34
CA LEU A 183 26.68 29.07 6.92
C LEU A 183 25.27 29.04 6.32
N GLY A 184 24.56 30.17 6.40
CA GLY A 184 23.34 30.43 5.66
C GLY A 184 23.57 31.61 4.74
N LYS A 185 23.49 31.39 3.42
CA LYS A 185 23.25 32.48 2.46
C LYS A 185 21.75 32.51 2.20
N ALA A 186 21.15 33.60 2.64
CA ALA A 186 19.73 33.89 2.55
C ALA A 186 19.26 33.99 1.09
N VAL A 187 18.10 33.40 0.80
CA VAL A 187 17.21 33.91 -0.25
C VAL A 187 16.10 34.64 0.48
N SER A 188 16.12 35.96 0.34
CA SER A 188 15.18 36.90 0.93
C SER A 188 13.81 36.85 0.25
N ASP A 189 12.80 37.11 1.05
CA ASP A 189 11.40 37.37 0.71
C ASP A 189 11.24 38.19 -0.58
N LYS A 190 10.40 37.66 -1.49
CA LYS A 190 9.63 38.46 -2.43
C LYS A 190 8.15 38.28 -2.10
N GLU A 191 7.59 39.27 -1.42
CA GLU A 191 6.16 39.54 -1.45
C GLU A 191 5.73 39.92 -2.88
N GLY A 192 4.53 39.48 -3.29
CA GLY A 192 3.84 40.01 -4.46
C GLY A 192 4.21 39.39 -5.81
N GLY A 193 4.16 38.06 -5.93
CA GLY A 193 4.16 37.37 -7.21
C GLY A 193 2.89 36.53 -7.35
N ASN A 194 2.10 36.80 -8.39
CA ASN A 194 0.89 36.04 -8.74
C ASN A 194 1.32 34.61 -9.14
N THR A 195 1.28 33.64 -8.22
CA THR A 195 1.58 32.23 -8.54
C THR A 195 0.33 31.55 -9.11
N THR A 196 0.06 31.78 -10.40
CA THR A 196 -1.04 31.14 -11.14
C THR A 196 -0.56 30.14 -12.19
N GLU A 197 0.68 29.66 -12.13
CA GLU A 197 1.15 28.60 -13.03
C GLU A 197 1.45 27.32 -12.23
N ASP A 198 0.48 26.41 -12.35
CA ASP A 198 0.53 24.96 -12.09
C ASP A 198 0.22 24.42 -10.68
N SER A 199 -0.89 24.86 -10.08
CA SER A 199 -1.45 24.27 -8.84
C SER A 199 -2.05 22.86 -9.00
N GLY A 200 -1.97 22.27 -10.19
CA GLY A 200 -2.64 21.02 -10.58
C GLY A 200 -4.16 21.09 -10.62
N ASN A 201 -4.80 20.19 -11.38
CA ASN A 201 -6.25 20.06 -11.43
C ASN A 201 -6.73 18.78 -10.70
N PRO A 202 -7.22 18.90 -9.45
CA PRO A 202 -7.68 17.75 -8.67
C PRO A 202 -8.89 17.05 -9.30
N GLY A 203 -9.68 17.73 -10.15
CA GLY A 203 -10.82 17.13 -10.84
C GLY A 203 -10.44 16.19 -11.99
N THR A 204 -9.21 16.24 -12.51
CA THR A 204 -8.80 15.50 -13.71
C THR A 204 -7.49 14.72 -13.51
N GLU A 205 -6.50 15.31 -12.85
CA GLU A 205 -5.15 14.74 -12.74
C GLU A 205 -5.12 13.34 -12.09
N PRO A 206 -5.85 13.08 -10.97
CA PRO A 206 -5.86 11.73 -10.39
C PRO A 206 -6.34 10.66 -11.37
N TYR A 207 -7.30 10.98 -12.25
CA TYR A 207 -7.80 10.03 -13.24
C TYR A 207 -6.80 9.79 -14.37
N ILE A 208 -6.09 10.83 -14.82
CA ILE A 208 -5.02 10.72 -15.83
C ILE A 208 -3.87 9.87 -15.28
N VAL A 209 -3.42 10.16 -14.06
CA VAL A 209 -2.35 9.42 -13.37
C VAL A 209 -2.72 7.96 -13.19
N SER A 210 -3.91 7.68 -12.64
CA SER A 210 -4.40 6.31 -12.49
C SER A 210 -4.52 5.57 -13.83
N HIS A 211 -4.90 6.27 -14.90
CA HIS A 211 -4.98 5.70 -16.24
C HIS A 211 -3.60 5.26 -16.77
N HIS A 212 -2.60 6.15 -16.71
CA HIS A 212 -1.24 5.81 -17.15
C HIS A 212 -0.58 4.75 -16.24
N GLN A 213 -0.87 4.74 -14.94
CA GLN A 213 -0.46 3.65 -14.04
C GLN A 213 -1.01 2.30 -14.49
N LEU A 214 -2.30 2.23 -14.84
CA LEU A 214 -2.92 0.99 -15.34
C LEU A 214 -2.32 0.54 -16.68
N LEU A 215 -2.04 1.47 -17.60
CA LEU A 215 -1.37 1.15 -18.87
C LEU A 215 0.07 0.64 -18.64
N ALA A 216 0.83 1.31 -17.77
CA ALA A 216 2.19 0.90 -17.40
C ALA A 216 2.21 -0.50 -16.77
N HIS A 217 1.24 -0.79 -15.89
CA HIS A 217 1.02 -2.13 -15.34
C HIS A 217 0.77 -3.17 -16.45
N ALA A 218 -0.17 -2.89 -17.35
CA ALA A 218 -0.57 -3.82 -18.40
C ALA A 218 0.59 -4.12 -19.37
N GLU A 219 1.37 -3.11 -19.75
CA GLU A 219 2.56 -3.25 -20.59
C GLU A 219 3.67 -4.06 -19.91
N ALA A 220 3.93 -3.80 -18.62
CA ALA A 220 4.92 -4.59 -17.86
C ALA A 220 4.52 -6.06 -17.70
N VAL A 221 3.23 -6.34 -17.49
CA VAL A 221 2.70 -7.71 -17.41
C VAL A 221 2.80 -8.40 -18.77
N LYS A 222 2.38 -7.72 -19.85
CA LYS A 222 2.51 -8.24 -21.22
C LYS A 222 3.96 -8.58 -21.53
N LEU A 223 4.88 -7.67 -21.25
CA LEU A 223 6.32 -7.88 -21.41
C LEU A 223 6.81 -9.12 -20.63
N TYR A 224 6.43 -9.24 -19.36
CA TYR A 224 6.83 -10.38 -18.53
C TYR A 224 6.34 -11.70 -19.11
N ARG A 225 5.06 -11.78 -19.47
CA ARG A 225 4.43 -12.98 -20.05
C ARG A 225 5.07 -13.39 -21.37
N ASP A 226 5.34 -12.42 -22.24
CA ASP A 226 5.85 -12.67 -23.59
C ASP A 226 7.34 -13.07 -23.57
N LYS A 227 8.16 -12.40 -22.75
CA LYS A 227 9.63 -12.52 -22.79
C LYS A 227 10.22 -13.41 -21.70
N TYR A 228 9.63 -13.46 -20.51
CA TYR A 228 10.29 -14.00 -19.31
C TYR A 228 9.55 -15.15 -18.64
N GLN A 229 8.22 -15.13 -18.59
CA GLN A 229 7.46 -16.05 -17.74
C GLN A 229 7.71 -17.52 -18.08
N LYS A 230 7.85 -17.86 -19.36
CA LYS A 230 8.10 -19.24 -19.81
C LYS A 230 9.45 -19.80 -19.33
N THR A 231 10.47 -18.95 -19.21
CA THR A 231 11.83 -19.37 -18.84
C THR A 231 12.11 -19.17 -17.35
N GLN A 232 11.55 -18.12 -16.75
CA GLN A 232 11.75 -17.77 -15.35
C GLN A 232 10.73 -18.43 -14.41
N ASN A 233 9.58 -18.87 -14.93
CA ASN A 233 8.51 -19.55 -14.18
C ASN A 233 8.03 -18.75 -12.95
N GLY A 234 7.99 -17.42 -13.06
CA GLY A 234 7.45 -16.54 -12.02
C GLY A 234 6.01 -16.11 -12.29
N LYS A 235 5.44 -15.40 -11.31
CA LYS A 235 4.11 -14.82 -11.34
C LYS A 235 4.20 -13.31 -11.21
N ILE A 236 3.28 -12.60 -11.86
CA ILE A 236 3.21 -11.14 -11.80
C ILE A 236 1.80 -10.66 -11.44
N GLY A 237 1.72 -9.62 -10.63
CA GLY A 237 0.47 -9.04 -10.16
C GLY A 237 0.55 -7.54 -9.88
N ILE A 238 -0.45 -7.06 -9.17
CA ILE A 238 -0.59 -5.68 -8.70
C ILE A 238 -1.16 -5.69 -7.29
N THR A 239 -0.76 -4.72 -6.47
CA THR A 239 -1.28 -4.54 -5.12
C THR A 239 -2.18 -3.32 -5.05
N LEU A 240 -3.39 -3.51 -4.54
CA LEU A 240 -4.41 -2.48 -4.46
C LEU A 240 -4.72 -2.13 -3.00
N VAL A 241 -4.78 -0.84 -2.72
CA VAL A 241 -5.37 -0.34 -1.47
C VAL A 241 -6.82 -0.82 -1.40
N SER A 242 -7.17 -1.44 -0.29
CA SER A 242 -8.43 -2.16 -0.16
C SER A 242 -9.08 -1.84 1.17
N ARG A 243 -10.12 -1.00 1.12
CA ARG A 243 -10.96 -0.68 2.27
C ARG A 243 -12.31 -1.36 2.10
N TRP A 244 -12.92 -1.74 3.22
CA TRP A 244 -14.32 -2.14 3.20
C TRP A 244 -15.21 -0.94 3.54
N PHE A 245 -16.37 -0.86 2.90
CA PHE A 245 -17.33 0.21 3.13
C PHE A 245 -18.67 -0.37 3.57
N MET A 246 -19.17 0.12 4.70
CA MET A 246 -20.50 -0.21 5.23
C MET A 246 -21.46 0.94 4.95
N ALA A 247 -22.71 0.64 4.63
CA ALA A 247 -23.74 1.66 4.54
C ALA A 247 -23.95 2.31 5.92
N ARG A 248 -23.98 3.66 5.98
CA ARG A 248 -24.20 4.40 7.24
C ARG A 248 -25.57 4.12 7.84
N THR A 249 -26.59 3.97 7.01
CA THR A 249 -27.95 3.59 7.40
C THR A 249 -28.44 2.41 6.55
N HIS A 250 -29.60 1.84 6.90
CA HIS A 250 -30.22 0.77 6.10
C HIS A 250 -30.89 1.27 4.81
N SER A 251 -30.83 2.57 4.50
CA SER A 251 -31.41 3.14 3.28
C SER A 251 -30.73 2.61 2.02
N THR A 252 -31.51 2.50 0.93
CA THR A 252 -30.97 2.09 -0.38
C THR A 252 -29.90 3.07 -0.88
N SER A 253 -30.04 4.37 -0.58
CA SER A 253 -29.08 5.39 -0.98
C SER A 253 -27.69 5.19 -0.34
N ASP A 254 -27.64 4.90 0.96
CA ASP A 254 -26.39 4.63 1.67
C ASP A 254 -25.78 3.27 1.28
N ARG A 255 -26.60 2.25 0.98
CA ARG A 255 -26.11 0.98 0.41
C ARG A 255 -25.45 1.20 -0.95
N ASN A 256 -26.11 1.95 -1.83
CA ASN A 256 -25.54 2.33 -3.12
C ASN A 256 -24.27 3.16 -2.94
N ALA A 257 -24.19 4.01 -1.91
CA ALA A 257 -22.96 4.77 -1.61
C ALA A 257 -21.80 3.86 -1.19
N ALA A 258 -22.05 2.85 -0.37
CA ALA A 258 -21.04 1.85 0.00
C ALA A 258 -20.52 1.06 -1.20
N GLU A 259 -21.43 0.61 -2.09
CA GLU A 259 -21.04 -0.08 -3.32
C GLU A 259 -20.19 0.80 -4.24
N ARG A 260 -20.61 2.05 -4.47
CA ARG A 260 -19.82 2.97 -5.28
C ARG A 260 -18.45 3.26 -4.65
N ALA A 261 -18.33 3.28 -3.33
CA ALA A 261 -17.04 3.55 -2.67
C ALA A 261 -16.03 2.42 -2.96
N ILE A 262 -16.50 1.18 -3.02
CA ILE A 262 -15.69 0.01 -3.38
C ILE A 262 -15.29 0.07 -4.87
N ASP A 263 -16.19 0.47 -5.77
CA ASP A 263 -15.90 0.57 -7.20
C ASP A 263 -14.68 1.48 -7.50
N PHE A 264 -14.45 2.53 -6.71
CA PHE A 264 -13.32 3.44 -6.91
C PHE A 264 -11.95 2.89 -6.44
N MET A 265 -11.86 1.64 -5.95
CA MET A 265 -10.61 0.99 -5.51
C MET A 265 -9.86 0.20 -6.62
N PHE A 266 -10.21 0.40 -7.90
CA PHE A 266 -9.47 -0.08 -9.09
C PHE A 266 -9.31 -1.61 -9.32
N LEU A 267 -10.22 -2.44 -8.80
CA LEU A 267 -10.27 -3.87 -9.14
C LEU A 267 -10.85 -4.16 -10.54
N ASP A 268 -11.84 -3.36 -10.98
CA ASP A 268 -12.54 -3.58 -12.26
C ASP A 268 -11.65 -3.44 -13.52
N PRO A 269 -10.73 -2.47 -13.63
CA PRO A 269 -9.90 -2.32 -14.83
C PRO A 269 -9.05 -3.54 -15.14
N VAL A 270 -8.38 -4.12 -14.13
CA VAL A 270 -7.49 -5.28 -14.34
C VAL A 270 -8.25 -6.59 -14.52
N THR A 271 -9.52 -6.66 -14.12
CA THR A 271 -10.36 -7.87 -14.27
C THR A 271 -11.21 -7.86 -15.54
N SER A 272 -11.78 -6.70 -15.89
CA SER A 272 -12.72 -6.55 -17.01
C SER A 272 -12.16 -5.79 -18.21
N GLY A 273 -11.04 -5.08 -18.05
CA GLY A 273 -10.51 -4.15 -19.05
C GLY A 273 -11.21 -2.79 -19.07
N GLN A 274 -12.07 -2.48 -18.09
CA GLN A 274 -12.84 -1.24 -18.05
C GLN A 274 -12.97 -0.69 -16.62
N TYR A 275 -13.11 0.64 -16.50
CA TYR A 275 -13.56 1.25 -15.26
C TYR A 275 -14.99 0.82 -14.91
N PRO A 276 -15.37 0.76 -13.61
CA PRO A 276 -16.73 0.46 -13.17
C PRO A 276 -17.78 1.40 -13.78
N ARG A 277 -19.01 0.88 -13.96
CA ARG A 277 -20.11 1.67 -14.53
C ARG A 277 -20.41 2.94 -13.73
N SER A 278 -20.36 2.84 -12.40
CA SER A 278 -20.56 3.97 -11.48
C SER A 278 -19.55 5.09 -11.74
N MET A 279 -18.26 4.78 -11.77
CA MET A 279 -17.19 5.72 -12.10
C MET A 279 -17.42 6.40 -13.46
N ARG A 280 -17.69 5.63 -14.52
CA ARG A 280 -17.93 6.19 -15.86
C ARG A 280 -19.13 7.15 -15.88
N SER A 281 -20.20 6.83 -15.16
CA SER A 281 -21.41 7.65 -15.09
C SER A 281 -21.24 8.96 -14.31
N ILE A 282 -20.42 8.95 -13.25
CA ILE A 282 -20.20 10.09 -12.35
C ILE A 282 -19.10 11.01 -12.90
N VAL A 283 -17.97 10.42 -13.31
CA VAL A 283 -16.77 11.17 -13.69
C VAL A 283 -16.85 11.67 -15.15
N LYS A 284 -17.52 10.90 -16.02
CA LYS A 284 -17.80 11.24 -17.43
C LYS A 284 -16.51 11.57 -18.20
N GLU A 285 -16.47 12.68 -18.95
CA GLU A 285 -15.36 13.03 -19.84
C GLU A 285 -14.02 13.31 -19.11
N ARG A 286 -14.04 13.47 -17.78
CA ARG A 286 -12.81 13.58 -16.98
C ARG A 286 -12.10 12.23 -16.79
N LEU A 287 -12.79 11.12 -17.00
CA LEU A 287 -12.24 9.78 -16.91
C LEU A 287 -11.73 9.37 -18.29
N PRO A 288 -10.41 9.16 -18.46
CA PRO A 288 -9.86 8.68 -19.73
C PRO A 288 -10.50 7.35 -20.14
N LYS A 289 -10.62 7.14 -21.45
CA LYS A 289 -11.20 5.93 -22.04
C LYS A 289 -10.08 5.04 -22.54
N PHE A 290 -10.11 3.75 -22.21
CA PHE A 290 -9.24 2.76 -22.83
C PHE A 290 -9.68 2.52 -24.28
N THR A 291 -8.72 2.47 -25.18
CA THR A 291 -8.91 1.88 -26.51
C THR A 291 -9.22 0.38 -26.39
N GLU A 292 -9.70 -0.23 -27.47
CA GLU A 292 -9.97 -1.67 -27.48
C GLU A 292 -8.70 -2.51 -27.21
N ALA A 293 -7.56 -2.07 -27.74
CA ALA A 293 -6.28 -2.72 -27.53
C ALA A 293 -5.83 -2.64 -26.06
N GLU A 294 -5.93 -1.46 -25.44
CA GLU A 294 -5.59 -1.26 -24.03
C GLU A 294 -6.52 -2.05 -23.12
N SER A 295 -7.83 -2.03 -23.40
CA SER A 295 -8.83 -2.79 -22.65
C SER A 295 -8.54 -4.29 -22.69
N LYS A 296 -8.19 -4.83 -23.86
CA LYS A 296 -7.80 -6.23 -24.03
C LYS A 296 -6.51 -6.56 -23.29
N MET A 297 -5.54 -5.65 -23.27
CA MET A 297 -4.27 -5.83 -22.57
C MET A 297 -4.46 -5.83 -21.05
N LEU A 298 -5.32 -4.96 -20.52
CA LEU A 298 -5.64 -4.85 -19.10
C LEU A 298 -6.43 -6.04 -18.57
N LYS A 299 -7.37 -6.57 -19.35
CA LYS A 299 -8.26 -7.64 -18.92
C LYS A 299 -7.47 -8.91 -18.56
N GLY A 300 -7.46 -9.26 -17.27
CA GLY A 300 -6.72 -10.42 -16.77
C GLY A 300 -5.20 -10.23 -16.74
N SER A 301 -4.73 -8.98 -16.64
CA SER A 301 -3.30 -8.62 -16.55
C SER A 301 -2.67 -8.93 -15.18
N PHE A 302 -3.02 -10.06 -14.57
CA PHE A 302 -2.42 -10.51 -13.32
C PHE A 302 -2.49 -12.04 -13.20
N ASP A 303 -1.54 -12.61 -12.45
CA ASP A 303 -1.56 -14.00 -11.99
C ASP A 303 -2.06 -14.09 -10.53
N PHE A 304 -1.94 -12.98 -9.78
CA PHE A 304 -2.48 -12.79 -8.44
C PHE A 304 -2.78 -11.31 -8.17
N ILE A 305 -3.62 -11.04 -7.17
CA ILE A 305 -3.93 -9.69 -6.69
C ILE A 305 -3.42 -9.53 -5.25
N GLY A 306 -2.64 -8.49 -5.00
CA GLY A 306 -2.27 -8.04 -3.67
C GLY A 306 -3.36 -7.13 -3.09
N LEU A 307 -3.69 -7.31 -1.81
CA LEU A 307 -4.61 -6.45 -1.08
C LEU A 307 -3.93 -5.84 0.13
N ASN A 308 -4.00 -4.51 0.23
CA ASN A 308 -3.57 -3.76 1.40
C ASN A 308 -4.81 -3.35 2.19
N TYR A 309 -5.07 -4.04 3.30
CA TYR A 309 -6.24 -3.80 4.15
C TYR A 309 -5.81 -3.31 5.53
N TYR A 310 -6.45 -2.26 6.01
CA TYR A 310 -6.19 -1.71 7.34
C TYR A 310 -7.46 -1.48 8.15
N THR A 311 -8.52 -0.98 7.49
CA THR A 311 -9.70 -0.41 8.16
C THR A 311 -10.96 -0.58 7.32
N THR A 312 -12.10 -0.35 7.97
CA THR A 312 -13.43 -0.22 7.36
C THR A 312 -13.99 1.17 7.61
N ASN A 313 -14.73 1.70 6.66
CA ASN A 313 -15.40 3.00 6.77
C ASN A 313 -16.91 2.86 6.57
N TYR A 314 -17.66 3.84 7.04
CA TYR A 314 -19.05 4.01 6.64
C TYR A 314 -19.15 4.94 5.44
N ALA A 315 -20.04 4.60 4.51
CA ALA A 315 -20.40 5.40 3.35
C ALA A 315 -21.85 5.87 3.48
N ALA A 316 -22.07 7.14 3.14
CA ALA A 316 -23.39 7.75 3.13
C ALA A 316 -23.62 8.44 1.79
N HIS A 317 -24.86 8.45 1.31
CA HIS A 317 -25.21 9.23 0.14
C HIS A 317 -25.21 10.73 0.48
N ALA A 318 -24.48 11.51 -0.31
CA ALA A 318 -24.48 12.95 -0.25
C ALA A 318 -25.15 13.49 -1.54
N PRO A 319 -26.41 13.98 -1.47
CA PRO A 319 -27.13 14.47 -2.65
C PRO A 319 -26.69 15.86 -3.10
N ASP A 320 -26.20 16.71 -2.20
CA ASP A 320 -25.58 18.01 -2.49
C ASP A 320 -24.74 18.43 -1.27
N VAL A 321 -23.66 19.19 -1.51
CA VAL A 321 -22.63 19.50 -0.51
C VAL A 321 -23.14 20.52 0.50
N ASP A 322 -23.76 20.06 1.58
CA ASP A 322 -23.74 20.80 2.82
C ASP A 322 -23.79 19.85 4.04
N THR A 323 -22.73 19.95 4.85
CA THR A 323 -22.62 19.44 6.23
C THR A 323 -23.19 18.05 6.53
N LEU A 324 -22.38 16.99 6.59
CA LEU A 324 -22.67 15.81 7.43
C LEU A 324 -21.47 14.86 7.60
N ASN A 325 -20.89 14.87 8.79
CA ASN A 325 -19.72 14.11 9.23
C ASN A 325 -19.98 12.57 9.25
N PRO A 326 -19.46 11.73 8.34
CA PRO A 326 -19.58 10.28 8.43
C PRO A 326 -18.34 9.74 9.11
N HIS A 327 -18.31 9.89 10.42
CA HIS A 327 -17.45 9.07 11.25
C HIS A 327 -18.35 8.21 12.12
N VAL A 328 -18.01 6.92 12.20
CA VAL A 328 -18.53 6.09 13.28
C VAL A 328 -17.47 5.98 14.33
N ALA A 329 -17.88 6.26 15.56
CA ALA A 329 -17.18 5.86 16.76
C ALA A 329 -17.21 4.32 16.84
N THR A 330 -16.25 3.69 16.16
CA THR A 330 -15.74 2.38 16.59
C THR A 330 -14.51 2.66 17.45
N ASP A 331 -14.18 1.75 18.37
CA ASP A 331 -13.07 1.98 19.31
C ASP A 331 -11.78 2.32 18.55
N ARG A 332 -11.29 3.53 18.77
CA ARG A 332 -10.02 4.01 18.23
C ARG A 332 -8.91 3.26 18.94
N MET A 333 -8.23 2.36 18.23
CA MET A 333 -7.19 1.53 18.82
C MET A 333 -5.80 1.79 18.24
N GLY A 334 -5.69 2.43 17.06
CA GLY A 334 -4.41 2.80 16.42
C GLY A 334 -3.85 4.16 16.85
N GLY A 335 -2.58 4.40 16.51
CA GLY A 335 -1.91 5.69 16.71
C GLY A 335 -2.46 6.80 15.80
N SER A 336 -2.98 6.42 14.64
CA SER A 336 -3.51 7.30 13.61
C SER A 336 -5.03 7.51 13.70
N SER A 337 -5.47 8.72 13.35
CA SER A 337 -6.90 9.10 13.39
C SER A 337 -7.77 8.44 12.32
N TRP A 338 -7.16 7.86 11.28
CA TRP A 338 -7.84 7.26 10.14
C TRP A 338 -8.04 5.74 10.25
N LEU A 339 -7.31 5.07 11.17
CA LEU A 339 -7.27 3.62 11.27
C LEU A 339 -8.21 3.10 12.36
N PHE A 340 -9.32 2.49 11.96
CA PHE A 340 -10.31 1.87 12.83
C PHE A 340 -10.26 0.35 12.69
N VAL A 341 -10.15 -0.37 13.82
CA VAL A 341 -9.95 -1.81 13.81
C VAL A 341 -11.28 -2.51 13.58
N TYR A 342 -11.47 -3.11 12.40
CA TYR A 342 -12.69 -3.83 12.06
C TYR A 342 -12.44 -5.14 11.26
N PRO A 343 -11.92 -6.20 11.92
CA PRO A 343 -11.52 -7.45 11.27
C PRO A 343 -12.62 -8.15 10.47
N LYS A 344 -13.90 -7.94 10.82
CA LYS A 344 -15.02 -8.49 10.04
C LYS A 344 -15.09 -7.90 8.64
N GLY A 345 -14.81 -6.61 8.48
CA GLY A 345 -14.83 -5.95 7.17
C GLY A 345 -13.76 -6.47 6.24
N PHE A 346 -12.63 -6.94 6.78
CA PHE A 346 -11.62 -7.66 6.01
C PHE A 346 -12.18 -8.93 5.36
N MET A 347 -12.89 -9.75 6.13
CA MET A 347 -13.56 -10.94 5.60
C MET A 347 -14.68 -10.59 4.60
N ASP A 348 -15.47 -9.57 4.89
CA ASP A 348 -16.55 -9.12 4.00
C ASP A 348 -15.99 -8.66 2.63
N LEU A 349 -14.87 -7.93 2.64
CA LEU A 349 -14.13 -7.55 1.43
C LEU A 349 -13.66 -8.78 0.64
N LEU A 350 -13.04 -9.75 1.30
CA LEU A 350 -12.58 -10.98 0.65
C LEU A 350 -13.75 -11.75 0.01
N LEU A 351 -14.90 -11.82 0.70
CA LEU A 351 -16.12 -12.46 0.17
C LEU A 351 -16.69 -11.72 -1.04
N TYR A 352 -16.69 -10.39 -0.98
CA TYR A 352 -17.08 -9.54 -2.10
C TYR A 352 -16.18 -9.82 -3.31
N ILE A 353 -14.86 -9.86 -3.13
CA ILE A 353 -13.92 -10.10 -4.22
C ILE A 353 -14.12 -11.49 -4.82
N LYS A 354 -14.29 -12.52 -3.98
CA LYS A 354 -14.59 -13.88 -4.43
C LYS A 354 -15.84 -13.91 -5.32
N THR A 355 -16.89 -13.24 -4.90
CA THR A 355 -18.21 -13.29 -5.56
C THR A 355 -18.22 -12.46 -6.84
N LYS A 356 -17.67 -11.24 -6.82
CA LYS A 356 -17.72 -10.30 -7.96
C LYS A 356 -16.66 -10.60 -9.02
N TYR A 357 -15.46 -11.05 -8.62
CA TYR A 357 -14.31 -11.19 -9.52
C TYR A 357 -13.84 -12.64 -9.69
N ASN A 358 -14.73 -13.62 -9.45
CA ASN A 358 -14.49 -15.04 -9.72
C ASN A 358 -13.31 -15.65 -8.94
N ASN A 359 -13.22 -15.35 -7.63
CA ASN A 359 -12.26 -15.94 -6.68
C ASN A 359 -10.78 -15.94 -7.15
N PRO A 360 -10.21 -14.78 -7.52
CA PRO A 360 -8.83 -14.71 -8.00
C PRO A 360 -7.85 -15.15 -6.89
N SER A 361 -6.62 -15.49 -7.28
CA SER A 361 -5.55 -15.74 -6.31
C SER A 361 -5.19 -14.44 -5.60
N ILE A 362 -5.34 -14.41 -4.28
CA ILE A 362 -5.13 -13.22 -3.45
C ILE A 362 -3.91 -13.40 -2.55
N TYR A 363 -3.11 -12.35 -2.41
CA TYR A 363 -2.18 -12.18 -1.30
C TYR A 363 -2.59 -10.96 -0.49
N VAL A 364 -2.60 -11.08 0.83
CA VAL A 364 -2.74 -9.92 1.71
C VAL A 364 -1.34 -9.35 1.84
N THR A 365 -1.03 -8.32 1.06
CA THR A 365 0.33 -7.78 0.90
C THR A 365 0.68 -6.75 1.97
N GLU A 366 -0.34 -6.14 2.58
CA GLU A 366 -0.20 -5.31 3.76
C GLU A 366 -1.41 -5.45 4.68
N ASN A 367 -1.13 -5.62 5.97
CA ASN A 367 -2.12 -5.51 7.04
C ASN A 367 -1.39 -5.22 8.34
N GLY A 368 -1.84 -4.23 9.10
CA GLY A 368 -1.18 -3.83 10.34
C GLY A 368 -1.85 -2.68 11.05
N ILE A 369 -1.23 -2.25 12.16
CA ILE A 369 -1.68 -1.12 12.98
C ILE A 369 -0.48 -0.34 13.49
N ASP A 370 -0.66 0.96 13.59
CA ASP A 370 0.36 1.87 14.09
C ASP A 370 0.21 2.19 15.57
N GLU A 371 1.32 2.60 16.17
CA GLU A 371 1.38 3.26 17.47
C GLU A 371 2.07 4.59 17.31
N LYS A 372 1.70 5.57 18.14
CA LYS A 372 2.42 6.84 18.17
C LYS A 372 3.82 6.61 18.74
N THR A 373 4.81 7.25 18.14
CA THR A 373 6.15 7.31 18.72
C THR A 373 6.08 8.12 20.02
N ASP A 374 6.48 7.48 21.12
CA ASP A 374 6.68 8.14 22.40
C ASP A 374 8.14 7.95 22.84
N ALA A 375 8.91 9.03 22.79
CA ALA A 375 10.33 9.01 23.14
C ALA A 375 10.59 9.06 24.66
N THR A 376 9.54 9.15 25.48
CA THR A 376 9.62 9.16 26.95
C THR A 376 9.51 7.77 27.56
N LEU A 377 8.99 6.79 26.80
CA LEU A 377 8.84 5.42 27.27
C LEU A 377 10.20 4.72 27.36
N PRO A 378 10.43 3.88 28.39
CA PRO A 378 11.56 2.98 28.40
C PRO A 378 11.45 1.96 27.25
N LEU A 379 12.59 1.40 26.83
CA LEU A 379 12.63 0.47 25.69
C LEU A 379 11.67 -0.71 25.87
N TRP A 380 11.65 -1.35 27.04
CA TRP A 380 10.79 -2.52 27.28
C TRP A 380 9.31 -2.22 27.05
N GLU A 381 8.84 -1.02 27.43
CA GLU A 381 7.45 -0.60 27.23
C GLU A 381 7.17 -0.28 25.75
N SER A 382 8.15 0.30 25.05
CA SER A 382 8.09 0.52 23.59
C SER A 382 8.06 -0.78 22.78
N LEU A 383 8.52 -1.90 23.35
CA LEU A 383 8.47 -3.23 22.74
C LEU A 383 7.17 -3.98 23.05
N SER A 384 6.38 -3.55 24.03
CA SER A 384 5.14 -4.21 24.50
C SER A 384 3.90 -3.83 23.67
N ASP A 385 3.93 -4.09 22.37
CA ASP A 385 2.88 -3.71 21.41
C ASP A 385 1.64 -4.64 21.39
N HIS A 386 1.02 -4.84 22.55
CA HIS A 386 -0.14 -5.73 22.74
C HIS A 386 -1.30 -5.44 21.78
N LYS A 387 -1.51 -4.18 21.40
CA LYS A 387 -2.56 -3.78 20.44
C LYS A 387 -2.29 -4.34 19.04
N ARG A 388 -1.02 -4.36 18.60
CA ARG A 388 -0.61 -4.96 17.32
C ARG A 388 -0.81 -6.47 17.31
N VAL A 389 -0.45 -7.15 18.41
CA VAL A 389 -0.75 -8.57 18.59
C VAL A 389 -2.25 -8.84 18.48
N SER A 390 -3.07 -8.09 19.22
CA SER A 390 -4.54 -8.24 19.20
C SER A 390 -5.12 -7.98 17.80
N TYR A 391 -4.61 -6.97 17.09
CA TYR A 391 -5.00 -6.66 15.73
C TYR A 391 -4.75 -7.84 14.79
N HIS A 392 -3.51 -8.36 14.74
CA HIS A 392 -3.15 -9.47 13.86
C HIS A 392 -3.88 -10.75 14.22
N HIS A 393 -4.03 -11.05 15.52
CA HIS A 393 -4.78 -12.22 15.98
C HIS A 393 -6.21 -12.23 15.41
N HIS A 394 -6.95 -11.13 15.55
CA HIS A 394 -8.33 -11.08 15.07
C HIS A 394 -8.40 -11.12 13.53
N HIS A 395 -7.53 -10.41 12.82
CA HIS A 395 -7.50 -10.46 11.35
C HIS A 395 -7.18 -11.86 10.83
N LEU A 396 -6.25 -12.58 11.47
CA LEU A 396 -5.92 -13.96 11.12
C LEU A 396 -7.05 -14.94 11.45
N CYS A 397 -7.81 -14.73 12.52
CA CYS A 397 -9.02 -15.52 12.81
C CYS A 397 -10.07 -15.35 11.69
N PHE A 398 -10.32 -14.12 11.24
CA PHE A 398 -11.21 -13.85 10.11
C PHE A 398 -10.66 -14.37 8.78
N LEU A 399 -9.34 -14.30 8.57
CA LEU A 399 -8.70 -14.84 7.38
C LEU A 399 -8.83 -16.37 7.33
N LYS A 400 -8.57 -17.05 8.45
CA LYS A 400 -8.78 -18.50 8.60
C LYS A 400 -10.22 -18.86 8.23
N LYS A 401 -11.20 -18.12 8.76
CA LYS A 401 -12.63 -18.33 8.46
C LYS A 401 -12.90 -18.15 6.97
N ALA A 402 -12.44 -17.05 6.37
CA ALA A 402 -12.52 -16.77 4.95
C ALA A 402 -11.97 -17.92 4.08
N THR A 403 -10.78 -18.43 4.40
CA THR A 403 -10.14 -19.50 3.61
C THR A 403 -10.80 -20.86 3.83
N ARG A 404 -11.06 -21.25 5.09
CA ARG A 404 -11.54 -22.61 5.44
C ARG A 404 -13.03 -22.81 5.20
N GLU A 405 -13.85 -21.84 5.61
CA GLU A 405 -15.31 -22.00 5.58
C GLU A 405 -15.90 -21.51 4.25
N TYR A 406 -15.30 -20.48 3.63
CA TYR A 406 -15.86 -19.86 2.42
C TYR A 406 -15.05 -20.15 1.14
N GLY A 407 -13.94 -20.89 1.26
CA GLY A 407 -13.11 -21.30 0.12
C GLY A 407 -12.50 -20.14 -0.66
N ILE A 408 -12.20 -19.03 0.03
CA ILE A 408 -11.57 -17.87 -0.62
C ILE A 408 -10.10 -18.19 -0.91
N ASN A 409 -9.67 -17.91 -2.14
CA ASN A 409 -8.36 -18.28 -2.66
C ASN A 409 -7.25 -17.31 -2.19
N VAL A 410 -7.00 -17.25 -0.87
CA VAL A 410 -5.89 -16.47 -0.30
C VAL A 410 -4.66 -17.36 -0.13
N ARG A 411 -3.52 -16.89 -0.65
CA ARG A 411 -2.25 -17.62 -0.72
C ARG A 411 -1.18 -17.13 0.23
N GLY A 412 -1.33 -15.93 0.79
CA GLY A 412 -0.42 -15.46 1.81
C GLY A 412 -0.86 -14.22 2.54
N TYR A 413 -0.15 -13.93 3.63
CA TYR A 413 -0.36 -12.81 4.53
C TYR A 413 0.96 -12.15 4.91
N PHE A 414 1.10 -10.89 4.54
CA PHE A 414 2.27 -10.06 4.80
C PHE A 414 1.87 -8.93 5.75
N THR A 415 2.60 -8.87 6.87
CA THR A 415 2.42 -7.80 7.84
C THR A 415 2.97 -6.49 7.31
N TRP A 416 2.22 -5.41 7.51
CA TRP A 416 2.77 -4.06 7.40
C TRP A 416 3.07 -3.52 8.80
N SER A 417 4.34 -3.42 9.19
CA SER A 417 5.55 -3.68 8.38
C SER A 417 6.61 -4.47 9.13
N LEU A 418 7.68 -4.87 8.42
CA LEU A 418 8.80 -5.55 9.06
C LEU A 418 9.45 -4.66 10.13
N LEU A 419 9.78 -3.42 9.77
CA LEU A 419 10.50 -2.46 10.60
C LEU A 419 9.67 -1.19 10.78
N ASP A 420 9.81 -0.55 11.94
CA ASP A 420 9.46 0.86 12.04
C ASP A 420 10.24 1.64 10.98
N ASN A 421 9.56 2.53 10.27
CA ASN A 421 10.08 3.16 9.08
C ASN A 421 9.53 4.60 8.94
N PHE A 422 9.85 5.28 7.83
CA PHE A 422 9.30 6.58 7.49
C PHE A 422 7.87 6.48 6.93
N GLU A 423 6.89 7.03 7.64
CA GLU A 423 5.45 6.93 7.32
C GLU A 423 4.94 8.20 6.62
N TRP A 424 5.60 8.55 5.51
CA TRP A 424 5.20 9.62 4.59
C TRP A 424 4.96 10.97 5.28
N ALA A 425 3.79 11.57 5.14
CA ALA A 425 3.44 12.84 5.77
C ALA A 425 3.48 12.79 7.32
N SER A 426 3.45 11.60 7.92
CA SER A 426 3.57 11.41 9.38
C SER A 426 5.03 11.25 9.83
N GLY A 427 6.00 11.20 8.92
CA GLY A 427 7.41 11.02 9.24
C GLY A 427 7.64 9.76 10.08
N VAL A 428 8.50 9.86 11.09
CA VAL A 428 8.79 8.76 12.04
C VAL A 428 7.96 8.84 13.34
N PHE A 429 6.88 9.63 13.33
CA PHE A 429 6.04 9.87 14.51
C PHE A 429 4.97 8.79 14.76
N VAL A 430 4.81 7.88 13.81
CA VAL A 430 4.00 6.67 13.96
C VAL A 430 4.84 5.44 13.58
N ARG A 431 4.50 4.29 14.15
CA ARG A 431 5.31 3.06 14.10
C ARG A 431 4.43 1.88 13.73
N PHE A 432 4.64 1.30 12.54
CA PHE A 432 3.93 0.11 12.06
C PHE A 432 4.70 -1.20 12.24
N GLY A 433 6.00 -1.14 12.53
CA GLY A 433 6.87 -2.29 12.45
C GLY A 433 6.62 -3.34 13.53
N ASN A 434 6.79 -4.61 13.18
CA ASN A 434 6.96 -5.69 14.16
C ASN A 434 8.33 -5.62 14.85
N ILE A 435 9.31 -4.97 14.21
CA ILE A 435 10.63 -4.69 14.76
C ILE A 435 10.74 -3.19 15.06
N TYR A 436 11.04 -2.87 16.31
CA TYR A 436 11.33 -1.52 16.74
C TYR A 436 12.66 -1.05 16.16
N VAL A 437 12.68 0.19 15.66
CA VAL A 437 13.90 0.86 15.20
C VAL A 437 14.21 2.04 16.12
N ASP A 438 15.37 1.95 16.77
CA ASP A 438 15.91 3.02 17.61
C ASP A 438 16.61 4.08 16.75
N TYR A 439 15.88 5.10 16.34
CA TYR A 439 16.41 6.20 15.53
C TYR A 439 17.50 7.01 16.24
N LYS A 440 17.63 6.92 17.58
CA LYS A 440 18.67 7.63 18.35
C LYS A 440 19.95 6.81 18.44
N ASP A 441 19.85 5.49 18.50
CA ASP A 441 20.99 4.56 18.53
C ASP A 441 21.23 3.92 17.16
N LYS A 442 21.64 4.73 16.17
CA LYS A 442 22.07 4.27 14.83
C LYS A 442 21.08 3.30 14.16
N CYS A 443 19.78 3.52 14.35
CA CYS A 443 18.72 2.64 13.87
C CYS A 443 18.87 1.20 14.38
N LYS A 444 19.25 0.96 15.64
CA LYS A 444 19.34 -0.41 16.18
C LYS A 444 17.96 -1.08 16.19
N ARG A 445 17.92 -2.39 15.89
CA ARG A 445 16.68 -3.17 15.72
C ARG A 445 16.41 -4.04 16.95
N TYR A 446 15.17 -4.02 17.43
CA TYR A 446 14.70 -4.84 18.56
C TYR A 446 13.36 -5.49 18.21
N PRO A 447 13.19 -6.81 18.37
CA PRO A 447 11.89 -7.44 18.16
C PRO A 447 10.87 -6.92 19.18
N LYS A 448 9.69 -6.51 18.71
CA LYS A 448 8.56 -6.22 19.58
C LYS A 448 7.85 -7.51 19.98
N LEU A 449 6.90 -7.41 20.90
CA LEU A 449 6.06 -8.53 21.31
C LEU A 449 5.33 -9.18 20.11
N SER A 450 4.88 -8.39 19.13
CA SER A 450 4.30 -8.90 17.87
C SER A 450 5.24 -9.81 17.07
N ALA A 451 6.53 -9.47 16.96
CA ALA A 451 7.50 -10.32 16.28
C ALA A 451 7.69 -11.66 17.00
N GLU A 452 7.81 -11.65 18.33
CA GLU A 452 7.90 -12.88 19.14
C GLU A 452 6.59 -13.69 19.09
N TRP A 453 5.44 -13.02 19.05
CA TRP A 453 4.14 -13.65 18.88
C TRP A 453 4.03 -14.38 17.54
N PHE A 454 4.44 -13.75 16.43
CA PHE A 454 4.45 -14.41 15.12
C PHE A 454 5.40 -15.61 15.12
N LYS A 455 6.59 -15.49 15.70
CA LYS A 455 7.54 -16.60 15.83
C LYS A 455 6.95 -17.80 16.58
N LEU A 456 6.16 -17.56 17.64
CA LEU A 456 5.49 -18.60 18.40
C LEU A 456 4.31 -19.24 17.65
N HIS A 457 3.49 -18.42 16.98
CA HIS A 457 2.26 -18.87 16.33
C HIS A 457 2.47 -19.37 14.90
N LEU A 458 3.62 -19.09 14.30
CA LEU A 458 4.02 -19.54 12.97
C LEU A 458 5.29 -20.41 13.01
N PRO A 459 5.27 -21.56 13.72
CA PRO A 459 6.44 -22.43 13.76
C PRO A 459 6.82 -22.90 12.35
N LYS A 460 8.11 -23.09 12.10
CA LYS A 460 8.58 -23.76 10.88
C LYS A 460 7.94 -25.15 10.82
N ILE A 461 7.36 -25.49 9.68
CA ILE A 461 6.88 -26.86 9.46
C ILE A 461 8.12 -27.68 9.14
N GLU A 462 8.56 -28.53 10.07
CA GLU A 462 9.53 -29.57 9.76
C GLU A 462 8.87 -30.59 8.81
N PRO A 463 9.58 -31.07 7.77
CA PRO A 463 9.06 -32.15 6.93
C PRO A 463 8.73 -33.36 7.82
N ARG A 464 7.57 -33.98 7.60
CA ARG A 464 7.18 -35.15 8.37
C ARG A 464 8.16 -36.29 8.06
N LYS A 465 8.60 -37.06 9.06
CA LYS A 465 9.47 -38.23 8.86
C LYS A 465 8.92 -39.22 7.81
N SER A 466 7.61 -39.30 7.63
CA SER A 466 6.96 -40.13 6.61
C SER A 466 7.21 -39.70 5.16
N ASP A 467 7.79 -38.51 4.94
CA ASP A 467 8.14 -38.01 3.61
C ASP A 467 9.62 -38.27 3.27
N VAL A 468 10.39 -38.81 4.23
CA VAL A 468 11.83 -39.13 4.09
C VAL A 468 12.06 -40.63 3.95
N ASP A 469 11.20 -41.44 4.57
CA ASP A 469 11.18 -42.88 4.37
C ASP A 469 10.26 -43.17 3.17
N GLY A 470 10.85 -43.21 1.97
CA GLY A 470 10.23 -43.90 0.83
C GLY A 470 9.90 -45.34 1.23
N PRO A 471 9.03 -46.04 0.46
CA PRO A 471 8.69 -47.42 0.79
C PRO A 471 9.98 -48.26 0.71
N ASP A 472 10.58 -48.55 1.86
CA ASP A 472 11.74 -49.42 1.97
C ASP A 472 11.36 -50.84 1.54
N SER A 473 12.09 -51.27 0.50
CA SER A 473 12.52 -52.63 0.14
C SER A 473 11.54 -53.80 0.24
#